data_AF-A0A4Q4WLZ1-F1
#
_entry.id   AF-A0A4Q4WLZ1-F1
#
_cell.length_a   1.000
_cell.length_b   1.000
_cell.length_c   1.000
_cell.angle_alpha   90.00
_cell.angle_beta   90.00
_cell.angle_gamma   90.00
#
_symmetry.space_group_name_H-M   'P 1'
#
loop_
_entity.id
_entity.type
_entity.pdbx_description
1 polymer ?
#
loop_
_entity_poly.entity_id
_entity_poly.type
_entity_poly.pdbx_seq_one_letter_code
_entity_poly.pdbx_strand_id
1 'polypeptide(L)'
;MASAADPFDSALDLLRRLNPKHTTAHLNSLISLAPDLTEDLLSSVDQPLAVRRCRQTGRDYLLCDYNRDGDSYRSPWSNEFDPPLGSGGGSGGGGDGAGDASGGDEAAAAGAPSDKVRRMEVRANEAFDVYRELYYEGGVSSVYFWNLDDGFAGVVLLKKVATPGTASEGTWDSIHVFEAIDRARFTQYNLTSTVILSLANTGGSDSALGEMDLSGNMTRQIEMELPAETEEQQIANIGRLVEDMELKMRNLLQEVYFGKAKDVVGDLRSLGSLSEAGRDREAQRELIGSMRR
;
A
#
# COMPACT_ATOMS: atom_id res chain seq x y z
N MET A 1 -1.40 -14.56 36.36
CA MET A 1 -1.58 -13.19 35.87
C MET A 1 -1.52 -13.26 34.36
N ALA A 2 -2.64 -13.03 33.67
CA ALA A 2 -2.59 -12.89 32.22
C ALA A 2 -1.68 -11.70 31.91
N SER A 3 -0.66 -11.91 31.09
CA SER A 3 0.11 -10.80 30.50
C SER A 3 -0.90 -9.84 29.91
N ALA A 4 -0.91 -8.58 30.37
CA ALA A 4 -1.73 -7.56 29.72
C ALA A 4 -1.31 -7.58 28.24
N ALA A 5 -2.28 -7.72 27.33
CA ALA A 5 -1.99 -7.67 25.91
C ALA A 5 -1.39 -6.30 25.61
N ASP A 6 -0.33 -6.29 24.80
CA ASP A 6 0.29 -5.05 24.36
C ASP A 6 -0.77 -4.18 23.65
N PRO A 7 -0.97 -2.91 24.06
CA PRO A 7 -1.97 -2.04 23.45
C PRO A 7 -1.78 -1.88 21.93
N PHE A 8 -0.53 -1.85 21.46
CA PHE A 8 -0.22 -1.73 20.04
C PHE A 8 -0.62 -3.00 19.26
N ASP A 9 -0.20 -4.18 19.72
CA ASP A 9 -0.66 -5.46 19.15
C ASP A 9 -2.20 -5.59 19.13
N SER A 10 -2.86 -5.12 20.19
CA SER A 10 -4.32 -5.15 20.31
C SER A 10 -5.00 -4.21 19.30
N ALA A 11 -4.41 -3.03 19.04
CA ALA A 11 -4.90 -2.10 18.04
C ALA A 11 -4.75 -2.67 16.61
N LEU A 12 -3.62 -3.32 16.31
CA LEU A 12 -3.41 -4.00 15.03
C LEU A 12 -4.38 -5.18 14.85
N ASP A 13 -4.62 -6.00 15.88
CA ASP A 13 -5.60 -7.09 15.82
C ASP A 13 -7.03 -6.55 15.61
N LEU A 14 -7.39 -5.43 16.23
CA LEU A 14 -8.69 -4.80 16.03
C LEU A 14 -8.87 -4.33 14.58
N LEU A 15 -7.86 -3.66 14.00
CA LEU A 15 -7.90 -3.19 12.61
C LEU A 15 -8.03 -4.33 11.59
N ARG A 16 -7.48 -5.53 11.90
CA ARG A 16 -7.65 -6.74 11.07
C ARG A 16 -9.07 -7.33 11.12
N ARG A 17 -9.90 -6.92 12.08
CA ARG A 17 -11.27 -7.45 12.29
C ARG A 17 -12.37 -6.46 11.92
N LEU A 18 -12.07 -5.16 12.00
CA LEU A 18 -13.00 -4.11 11.62
C LEU A 18 -13.22 -4.08 10.10
N ASN A 19 -14.28 -3.37 9.67
CA ASN A 19 -14.62 -3.30 8.25
C ASN A 19 -13.52 -2.52 7.49
N PRO A 20 -12.82 -3.14 6.54
CA PRO A 20 -11.68 -2.51 5.84
C PRO A 20 -12.08 -1.32 4.96
N LYS A 21 -13.37 -1.14 4.64
CA LYS A 21 -13.87 0.06 3.95
C LYS A 21 -13.66 1.34 4.76
N HIS A 22 -13.61 1.22 6.08
CA HIS A 22 -13.56 2.34 7.00
C HIS A 22 -12.22 2.43 7.74
N THR A 23 -11.15 1.82 7.21
CA THR A 23 -9.81 1.79 7.82
C THR A 23 -9.34 3.17 8.28
N THR A 24 -9.47 4.21 7.46
CA THR A 24 -9.10 5.59 7.85
C THR A 24 -9.89 6.09 9.05
N ALA A 25 -11.20 5.84 9.11
CA ALA A 25 -12.03 6.24 10.24
C ALA A 25 -11.70 5.44 11.52
N HIS A 26 -11.44 4.14 11.36
CA HIS A 26 -11.02 3.26 12.46
C HIS A 26 -9.66 3.69 13.04
N LEU A 27 -8.69 4.00 12.17
CA LEU A 27 -7.37 4.48 12.56
C LEU A 27 -7.45 5.81 13.31
N ASN A 28 -8.19 6.79 12.79
CA ASN A 28 -8.40 8.08 13.47
C ASN A 28 -9.08 7.92 14.84
N SER A 29 -10.03 6.97 14.95
CA SER A 29 -10.69 6.66 16.22
C SER A 29 -9.73 6.03 17.23
N LEU A 30 -8.82 5.16 16.77
CA LEU A 30 -7.79 4.55 17.60
C LEU A 30 -6.74 5.57 18.05
N ILE A 31 -6.29 6.45 17.15
CA ILE A 31 -5.41 7.58 17.48
C ILE A 31 -6.04 8.48 18.54
N SER A 32 -7.34 8.77 18.41
CA SER A 32 -8.08 9.57 19.41
C SER A 32 -8.19 8.87 20.77
N LEU A 33 -8.23 7.53 20.78
CA LEU A 33 -8.36 6.71 21.98
C LEU A 33 -7.01 6.50 22.68
N ALA A 34 -5.94 6.30 21.92
CA ALA A 34 -4.58 6.05 22.41
C ALA A 34 -3.58 6.92 21.62
N PRO A 35 -3.49 8.24 21.94
CA PRO A 35 -2.62 9.16 21.21
C PRO A 35 -1.14 8.78 21.25
N ASP A 36 -0.70 8.08 22.29
CA ASP A 36 0.68 7.62 22.46
C ASP A 36 1.10 6.62 21.36
N LEU A 37 0.14 5.96 20.68
CA LEU A 37 0.39 5.00 19.62
C LEU A 37 0.35 5.62 18.20
N THR A 38 0.22 6.96 18.09
CA THR A 38 -0.06 7.62 16.80
C THR A 38 1.02 7.33 15.75
N GLU A 39 2.30 7.50 16.09
CA GLU A 39 3.40 7.31 15.15
C GLU A 39 3.55 5.85 14.72
N ASP A 40 3.46 4.93 15.67
CA ASP A 40 3.54 3.48 15.40
C ASP A 40 2.37 2.99 14.55
N LEU A 41 1.15 3.49 14.81
CA LEU A 41 -0.04 3.11 14.05
C LEU A 41 -0.03 3.67 12.64
N LEU A 42 0.36 4.94 12.45
CA LEU A 42 0.46 5.54 11.12
C LEU A 42 1.57 4.88 10.28
N SER A 43 2.69 4.48 10.90
CA SER A 43 3.77 3.79 10.18
C SER A 43 3.48 2.32 9.87
N SER A 44 2.56 1.68 10.60
CA SER A 44 2.28 0.24 10.48
C SER A 44 0.98 -0.10 9.75
N VAL A 45 0.07 0.86 9.57
CA VAL A 45 -1.28 0.62 9.03
C VAL A 45 -1.44 1.32 7.70
N ASP A 46 -1.43 0.53 6.62
CA ASP A 46 -1.71 1.01 5.28
C ASP A 46 -3.15 1.53 5.13
N GLN A 47 -3.28 2.71 4.53
CA GLN A 47 -4.56 3.35 4.23
C GLN A 47 -4.83 3.43 2.73
N PRO A 48 -6.10 3.49 2.29
CA PRO A 48 -6.41 3.75 0.89
C PRO A 48 -5.75 5.04 0.39
N LEU A 49 -5.13 4.96 -0.79
CA LEU A 49 -4.32 6.07 -1.29
C LEU A 49 -5.21 7.24 -1.75
N ALA A 50 -4.83 8.45 -1.36
CA ALA A 50 -5.45 9.67 -1.84
C ALA A 50 -4.65 10.25 -3.03
N VAL A 51 -5.36 10.91 -3.95
CA VAL A 51 -4.76 11.58 -5.11
C VAL A 51 -4.70 13.08 -4.85
N ARG A 52 -3.57 13.71 -5.16
CA ARG A 52 -3.40 15.17 -5.19
C ARG A 52 -2.79 15.60 -6.51
N ARG A 53 -3.06 16.82 -6.94
CA ARG A 53 -2.51 17.38 -8.17
C ARG A 53 -1.35 18.31 -7.85
N CYS A 54 -0.18 18.05 -8.45
CA CYS A 54 0.99 18.92 -8.31
C CYS A 54 0.69 20.29 -8.95
N ARG A 55 0.82 21.37 -8.17
CA ARG A 55 0.52 22.73 -8.63
C ARG A 55 1.48 23.22 -9.72
N GLN A 56 2.73 22.77 -9.69
CA GLN A 56 3.75 23.19 -10.65
C GLN A 56 3.66 22.45 -11.98
N THR A 57 3.56 21.12 -11.92
CA THR A 57 3.62 20.28 -13.13
C THR A 57 2.24 19.93 -13.68
N GLY A 58 1.18 20.11 -12.89
CA GLY A 58 -0.18 19.75 -13.24
C GLY A 58 -0.44 18.23 -13.28
N ARG A 59 0.53 17.42 -12.84
CA ARG A 59 0.43 15.94 -12.79
C ARG A 59 -0.10 15.47 -11.44
N ASP A 60 -0.91 14.43 -11.46
CA ASP A 60 -1.44 13.79 -10.26
C ASP A 60 -0.36 12.95 -9.56
N TYR A 61 -0.43 12.85 -8.24
CA TYR A 61 0.45 12.04 -7.40
C TYR A 61 -0.31 11.46 -6.21
N LEU A 62 0.23 10.39 -5.63
CA LEU A 62 -0.38 9.64 -4.54
C LEU A 62 0.18 10.06 -3.19
N LEU A 63 -0.70 10.11 -2.19
CA LEU A 63 -0.39 10.47 -0.82
C LEU A 63 -0.30 9.23 0.05
N CYS A 64 0.76 9.16 0.85
CA CYS A 64 0.99 8.17 1.90
C CYS A 64 1.81 8.81 3.02
N ASP A 65 2.05 8.10 4.11
CA ASP A 65 2.83 8.64 5.21
C ASP A 65 4.33 8.81 4.84
N TYR A 66 4.85 8.04 3.88
CA TYR A 66 6.25 8.13 3.43
C TYR A 66 6.59 9.40 2.62
N ASN A 67 5.58 10.13 2.12
CA ASN A 67 5.80 11.42 1.45
C ASN A 67 5.18 12.60 2.21
N ARG A 68 4.88 12.40 3.50
CA ARG A 68 4.23 13.36 4.38
C ARG A 68 5.23 13.99 5.34
N ASP A 69 5.12 15.29 5.55
CA ASP A 69 5.77 16.03 6.65
C ASP A 69 4.72 16.98 7.27
N GLY A 70 4.32 16.70 8.50
CA GLY A 70 3.19 17.37 9.16
C GLY A 70 1.91 17.21 8.35
N ASP A 71 1.36 18.31 7.84
CA ASP A 71 0.16 18.32 6.96
C ASP A 71 0.50 18.49 5.47
N SER A 72 1.80 18.48 5.15
CA SER A 72 2.31 18.73 3.81
C SER A 72 2.76 17.45 3.14
N TYR A 73 2.60 17.37 1.82
CA TYR A 73 2.97 16.19 1.06
C TYR A 73 3.87 16.54 -0.11
N ARG A 74 5.01 15.84 -0.22
CA ARG A 74 5.99 16.02 -1.29
C ARG A 74 5.49 15.45 -2.60
N SER A 75 5.53 16.25 -3.66
CA SER A 75 5.25 15.80 -5.01
C SER A 75 6.49 15.13 -5.62
N PRO A 76 6.35 13.96 -6.27
CA PRO A 76 7.49 13.30 -6.92
C PRO A 76 7.93 14.05 -8.19
N TRP A 77 7.08 14.93 -8.72
CA TRP A 77 7.32 15.67 -9.95
C TRP A 77 8.12 16.96 -9.72
N SER A 78 7.65 17.83 -8.81
CA SER A 78 8.34 19.09 -8.48
C SER A 78 9.37 18.95 -7.37
N ASN A 79 9.33 17.86 -6.60
CA ASN A 79 10.05 17.70 -5.33
C ASN A 79 9.61 18.66 -4.21
N GLU A 80 8.50 19.38 -4.39
CA GLU A 80 8.02 20.35 -3.41
C GLU A 80 6.89 19.79 -2.56
N PHE A 81 6.81 20.27 -1.32
CA PHE A 81 5.71 20.00 -0.41
C PHE A 81 4.53 20.95 -0.67
N ASP A 82 3.32 20.40 -0.62
CA ASP A 82 2.07 21.18 -0.63
C ASP A 82 1.22 20.81 0.61
N PRO A 83 0.85 21.76 1.48
CA PRO A 83 1.30 23.16 1.51
C PRO A 83 2.83 23.31 1.62
N PRO A 84 3.42 24.45 1.21
CA PRO A 84 4.86 24.68 1.39
C PRO A 84 5.23 24.60 2.86
N LEU A 85 6.28 23.84 3.17
CA LEU A 85 6.85 23.81 4.51
C LEU A 85 7.42 25.20 4.82
N GLY A 86 7.06 25.77 5.98
CA GLY A 86 7.62 27.04 6.41
C GLY A 86 9.11 26.90 6.69
N SER A 87 9.94 27.83 6.20
CA SER A 87 11.36 27.90 6.60
C SER A 87 11.44 28.28 8.09
N GLY A 88 11.42 27.31 9.00
CA GLY A 88 11.56 27.56 10.44
C GLY A 88 10.58 26.82 11.36
N GLY A 89 10.39 25.52 11.15
CA GLY A 89 9.52 24.67 11.97
C GLY A 89 10.21 23.83 13.05
N GLY A 90 11.36 24.26 13.58
CA GLY A 90 11.96 23.68 14.78
C GLY A 90 11.47 24.41 16.02
N SER A 91 10.72 23.74 16.88
CA SER A 91 10.24 24.31 18.14
C SER A 91 11.40 24.61 19.11
N GLY A 92 11.57 25.88 19.49
CA GLY A 92 12.03 26.28 20.82
C GLY A 92 13.28 27.17 20.90
N GLY A 93 13.06 28.47 21.13
CA GLY A 93 14.04 29.37 21.77
C GLY A 93 14.40 30.61 20.95
N GLY A 94 13.76 31.74 21.24
CA GLY A 94 14.05 33.02 20.59
C GLY A 94 15.41 33.62 20.94
N GLY A 95 15.92 34.48 20.07
CA GLY A 95 17.07 35.35 20.34
C GLY A 95 17.83 35.78 19.09
N ASP A 96 17.44 36.94 18.57
CA ASP A 96 18.12 37.86 17.64
C ASP A 96 19.59 37.57 17.25
N GLY A 97 19.83 37.44 15.95
CA GLY A 97 21.17 37.45 15.36
C GLY A 97 21.14 37.71 13.85
N ALA A 98 21.27 38.98 13.46
CA ALA A 98 21.54 39.37 12.08
C ALA A 98 22.89 38.79 11.63
N GLY A 99 22.90 37.99 10.57
CA GLY A 99 24.11 37.36 10.03
C GLY A 99 23.97 37.00 8.55
N ASP A 100 24.59 37.85 7.73
CA ASP A 100 25.25 37.62 6.43
C ASP A 100 24.72 36.56 5.43
N ALA A 101 24.52 37.04 4.20
CA ALA A 101 24.15 36.27 3.04
C ALA A 101 25.40 35.66 2.37
N SER A 102 25.71 34.40 2.69
CA SER A 102 26.47 33.52 1.79
C SER A 102 26.35 32.07 2.23
N GLY A 103 25.76 31.21 1.40
CA GLY A 103 25.74 29.77 1.63
C GLY A 103 24.56 29.13 0.93
N GLY A 104 24.80 28.61 -0.28
CA GLY A 104 23.86 27.69 -0.93
C GLY A 104 23.78 26.42 -0.11
N ASP A 105 22.63 26.24 0.53
CA ASP A 105 21.99 24.98 0.87
C ASP A 105 20.62 25.42 1.40
N GLU A 106 19.63 25.50 0.51
CA GLU A 106 18.24 25.54 0.94
C GLU A 106 18.06 24.35 1.87
N ALA A 107 17.77 24.63 3.15
CA ALA A 107 17.60 23.62 4.17
C ALA A 107 16.68 22.51 3.62
N ALA A 108 17.29 21.39 3.22
CA ALA A 108 16.57 20.23 2.76
C ALA A 108 15.58 19.89 3.88
N ALA A 109 14.28 19.97 3.59
CA ALA A 109 13.25 19.59 4.53
C ALA A 109 13.63 18.23 5.14
N ALA A 110 13.47 18.07 6.45
CA ALA A 110 13.82 16.82 7.12
C ALA A 110 13.14 15.65 6.40
N GLY A 111 13.93 14.78 5.75
CA GLY A 111 13.41 13.68 4.93
C GLY A 111 13.44 13.87 3.41
N ALA A 112 13.98 14.97 2.89
CA ALA A 112 14.25 15.09 1.45
C ALA A 112 15.42 14.17 1.03
N PRO A 113 15.31 13.45 -0.12
CA PRO A 113 16.36 12.55 -0.57
C PRO A 113 17.61 13.31 -1.02
N SER A 114 18.79 12.71 -0.82
CA SER A 114 20.04 13.22 -1.39
C SER A 114 20.00 13.27 -2.92
N ASP A 115 20.83 14.11 -3.55
CA ASP A 115 20.84 14.28 -5.02
C ASP A 115 20.93 12.96 -5.78
N LYS A 116 21.72 12.00 -5.28
CA LYS A 116 21.81 10.66 -5.86
C LYS A 116 20.47 9.93 -5.80
N VAL A 117 19.90 9.85 -4.61
CA VAL A 117 18.63 9.13 -4.37
C VAL A 117 17.48 9.81 -5.11
N ARG A 118 17.47 11.15 -5.20
CA ARG A 118 16.48 11.91 -5.97
C ARG A 118 16.57 11.62 -7.48
N ARG A 119 17.77 11.52 -8.05
CA ARG A 119 17.93 11.12 -9.47
C ARG A 119 17.37 9.72 -9.73
N MET A 120 17.61 8.79 -8.81
CA MET A 120 17.05 7.44 -8.90
C MET A 120 15.52 7.46 -8.77
N GLU A 121 14.97 8.25 -7.84
CA GLU A 121 13.54 8.43 -7.63
C GLU A 121 12.83 8.95 -8.89
N VAL A 122 13.42 9.94 -9.57
CA VAL A 122 12.87 10.49 -10.83
C VAL A 122 12.82 9.41 -11.91
N ARG A 123 13.91 8.66 -12.09
CA ARG A 123 13.97 7.54 -13.06
C ARG A 123 13.00 6.41 -12.70
N ALA A 124 12.85 6.10 -11.42
CA ALA A 124 11.90 5.11 -10.94
C ALA A 124 10.45 5.54 -11.22
N ASN A 125 10.11 6.82 -11.00
CA ASN A 125 8.80 7.35 -11.36
C ASN A 125 8.51 7.19 -12.86
N GLU A 126 9.50 7.45 -13.74
CA GLU A 126 9.34 7.23 -15.18
C GLU A 126 9.10 5.75 -15.52
N ALA A 127 9.89 4.84 -14.94
CA ALA A 127 9.75 3.41 -15.16
C ALA A 127 8.40 2.87 -14.67
N PHE A 128 7.96 3.28 -13.48
CA PHE A 128 6.69 2.84 -12.91
C PHE A 128 5.46 3.53 -13.53
N ASP A 129 5.61 4.69 -14.17
CA ASP A 129 4.56 5.29 -15.00
C ASP A 129 4.30 4.42 -16.25
N VAL A 130 5.35 3.89 -16.87
CA VAL A 130 5.25 2.91 -17.97
C VAL A 130 4.67 1.58 -17.48
N TYR A 131 5.14 1.06 -16.35
CA TYR A 131 4.58 -0.16 -15.75
C TYR A 131 3.07 -0.02 -15.50
N ARG A 132 2.64 1.10 -14.90
CA ARG A 132 1.23 1.42 -14.67
C ARG A 132 0.47 1.39 -15.99
N GLU A 133 0.96 2.04 -17.04
CA GLU A 133 0.25 2.06 -18.32
C GLU A 133 0.08 0.66 -18.92
N LEU A 134 1.12 -0.18 -18.85
CA LEU A 134 1.10 -1.54 -19.39
C LEU A 134 0.16 -2.48 -18.63
N TYR A 135 0.08 -2.37 -17.30
CA TYR A 135 -0.68 -3.30 -16.46
C TYR A 135 -2.07 -2.80 -16.05
N TYR A 136 -2.21 -1.47 -15.88
CA TYR A 136 -3.43 -0.85 -15.36
C TYR A 136 -4.20 -0.08 -16.42
N GLU A 137 -3.62 0.27 -17.57
CA GLU A 137 -4.26 1.07 -18.64
C GLU A 137 -4.91 2.35 -18.05
N GLY A 138 -4.08 3.17 -17.40
CA GLY A 138 -4.49 4.37 -16.66
C GLY A 138 -4.32 4.25 -15.14
N GLY A 139 -5.03 5.10 -14.39
CA GLY A 139 -4.79 5.28 -12.95
C GLY A 139 -3.66 6.26 -12.66
N VAL A 140 -3.17 6.27 -11.42
CA VAL A 140 -2.08 7.13 -10.96
C VAL A 140 -0.98 6.26 -10.34
N SER A 141 0.27 6.65 -10.52
CA SER A 141 1.41 6.03 -9.84
C SER A 141 2.32 7.11 -9.26
N SER A 142 3.02 6.79 -8.17
CA SER A 142 4.02 7.67 -7.56
C SER A 142 5.07 6.84 -6.84
N VAL A 143 6.31 7.29 -6.92
CA VAL A 143 7.44 6.64 -6.26
C VAL A 143 8.18 7.65 -5.40
N TYR A 144 8.47 7.27 -4.15
CA TYR A 144 9.22 8.11 -3.21
C TYR A 144 10.37 7.33 -2.60
N PHE A 145 11.59 7.86 -2.67
CA PHE A 145 12.78 7.28 -2.05
C PHE A 145 13.27 8.16 -0.89
N TRP A 146 13.95 7.53 0.06
CA TRP A 146 14.65 8.20 1.15
C TRP A 146 15.98 7.49 1.46
N ASN A 147 16.89 8.22 2.09
CA ASN A 147 18.21 7.72 2.45
C ASN A 147 18.14 6.78 3.67
N LEU A 148 18.99 5.76 3.66
CA LEU A 148 19.34 4.97 4.84
C LEU A 148 20.87 5.08 5.05
N ASP A 149 21.35 4.72 6.24
CA ASP A 149 22.79 4.74 6.54
C ASP A 149 23.58 3.79 5.62
N ASP A 150 23.04 2.58 5.39
CA ASP A 150 23.68 1.52 4.61
C ASP A 150 23.02 1.29 3.23
N GLY A 151 22.35 2.31 2.68
CA GLY A 151 21.69 2.21 1.37
C GLY A 151 20.57 3.22 1.16
N PHE A 152 19.43 2.76 0.66
CA PHE A 152 18.23 3.58 0.47
C PHE A 152 16.97 2.73 0.60
N ALA A 153 15.84 3.38 0.82
CA ALA A 153 14.54 2.76 0.83
C ALA A 153 13.57 3.58 -0.01
N GLY A 154 12.41 3.00 -0.28
CA GLY A 154 11.40 3.68 -1.05
C GLY A 154 10.04 3.02 -0.97
N VAL A 155 9.05 3.74 -1.48
CA VAL A 155 7.70 3.23 -1.69
C VAL A 155 7.29 3.42 -3.15
N VAL A 156 6.72 2.38 -3.75
CA VAL A 156 6.04 2.44 -5.05
C VAL A 156 4.55 2.33 -4.80
N LEU A 157 3.80 3.30 -5.31
CA LEU A 157 2.36 3.41 -5.14
C LEU A 157 1.67 3.33 -6.49
N LEU A 158 0.62 2.52 -6.59
CA LEU A 158 -0.28 2.49 -7.74
C LEU A 158 -1.73 2.56 -7.27
N LYS A 159 -2.53 3.40 -7.92
CA LYS A 159 -3.97 3.49 -7.68
C LYS A 159 -4.74 3.43 -8.99
N LYS A 160 -5.69 2.51 -9.08
CA LYS A 160 -6.66 2.45 -10.17
C LYS A 160 -8.07 2.46 -9.60
N VAL A 161 -8.86 3.41 -10.08
CA VAL A 161 -10.30 3.44 -9.84
C VAL A 161 -10.98 2.95 -11.11
N ALA A 162 -11.97 2.08 -10.97
CA ALA A 162 -12.78 1.58 -12.06
C ALA A 162 -13.48 2.75 -12.77
N THR A 163 -13.66 2.63 -14.09
CA THR A 163 -14.26 3.69 -14.89
C THR A 163 -15.69 3.98 -14.41
N PRO A 164 -16.04 5.26 -14.15
CA PRO A 164 -17.39 5.64 -13.78
C PRO A 164 -18.42 5.22 -14.86
N GLY A 165 -19.62 4.80 -14.43
CA GLY A 165 -20.74 4.54 -15.35
C GLY A 165 -21.20 3.08 -15.43
N THR A 166 -20.60 2.17 -14.67
CA THR A 166 -21.15 0.82 -14.44
C THR A 166 -21.80 0.74 -13.06
N ALA A 167 -22.72 -0.21 -12.83
CA ALA A 167 -23.31 -0.46 -11.52
C ALA A 167 -22.31 -1.01 -10.47
N SER A 168 -21.06 -1.21 -10.88
CA SER A 168 -19.96 -1.72 -10.08
C SER A 168 -18.93 -0.62 -9.87
N GLU A 169 -18.62 -0.34 -8.61
CA GLU A 169 -17.50 0.50 -8.20
C GLU A 169 -16.34 -0.41 -7.80
N GLY A 170 -15.12 0.01 -8.11
CA GLY A 170 -13.92 -0.76 -7.82
C GLY A 170 -12.73 0.16 -7.61
N THR A 171 -11.96 -0.06 -6.56
CA THR A 171 -10.70 0.62 -6.30
C THR A 171 -9.62 -0.40 -5.98
N TRP A 172 -8.48 -0.24 -6.64
CA TRP A 172 -7.27 -0.99 -6.40
C TRP A 172 -6.18 -0.01 -5.94
N ASP A 173 -5.59 -0.28 -4.78
CA ASP A 173 -4.43 0.43 -4.24
C ASP A 173 -3.30 -0.58 -4.01
N SER A 174 -2.13 -0.36 -4.63
CA SER A 174 -0.90 -1.10 -4.38
C SER A 174 0.11 -0.21 -3.65
N ILE A 175 0.70 -0.75 -2.59
CA ILE A 175 1.70 -0.08 -1.75
C ILE A 175 2.90 -1.04 -1.61
N HIS A 176 4.04 -0.67 -2.17
CA HIS A 176 5.25 -1.49 -2.15
C HIS A 176 6.37 -0.75 -1.47
N VAL A 177 6.57 -1.03 -0.18
CA VAL A 177 7.65 -0.47 0.62
C VAL A 177 8.85 -1.39 0.49
N PHE A 178 9.99 -0.85 0.08
CA PHE A 178 11.22 -1.61 -0.05
C PHE A 178 12.39 -0.95 0.65
N GLU A 179 13.34 -1.77 1.09
CA GLU A 179 14.67 -1.37 1.54
C GLU A 179 15.70 -2.03 0.63
N ALA A 180 16.71 -1.26 0.22
CA ALA A 180 17.84 -1.71 -0.56
C ALA A 180 19.12 -1.42 0.24
N ILE A 181 19.68 -2.47 0.84
CA ILE A 181 20.86 -2.40 1.70
C ILE A 181 22.07 -2.84 0.88
N ASP A 182 23.02 -1.93 0.68
CA ASP A 182 24.21 -2.18 -0.12
C ASP A 182 25.21 -3.03 0.68
N ARG A 183 25.58 -4.19 0.12
CA ARG A 183 26.63 -5.06 0.65
C ARG A 183 27.80 -5.07 -0.32
N ALA A 184 28.93 -5.62 0.11
CA ALA A 184 30.18 -5.59 -0.67
C ALA A 184 30.10 -6.23 -2.07
N ARG A 185 29.13 -7.12 -2.35
CA ARG A 185 29.00 -7.85 -3.63
C ARG A 185 27.59 -7.91 -4.20
N PHE A 186 26.60 -7.44 -3.45
CA PHE A 186 25.18 -7.52 -3.82
C PHE A 186 24.42 -6.46 -3.04
N THR A 187 23.20 -6.17 -3.47
CA THR A 187 22.24 -5.38 -2.69
C THR A 187 21.18 -6.35 -2.14
N GLN A 188 20.92 -6.25 -0.85
CA GLN A 188 19.87 -7.01 -0.17
C GLN A 188 18.58 -6.18 -0.25
N TYR A 189 17.53 -6.76 -0.83
CA TYR A 189 16.24 -6.13 -0.99
C TYR A 189 15.22 -6.75 -0.05
N ASN A 190 14.63 -5.94 0.84
CA ASN A 190 13.45 -6.30 1.60
C ASN A 190 12.25 -5.62 0.95
N LEU A 191 11.25 -6.37 0.50
CA LEU A 191 10.03 -5.80 -0.10
C LEU A 191 8.82 -6.24 0.73
N THR A 192 8.13 -5.27 1.30
CA THR A 192 6.80 -5.40 1.89
C THR A 192 5.78 -4.82 0.93
N SER A 193 4.82 -5.63 0.49
CA SER A 193 3.78 -5.23 -0.47
C SER A 193 2.41 -5.43 0.13
N THR A 194 1.59 -4.39 0.07
CA THR A 194 0.19 -4.39 0.47
C THR A 194 -0.68 -4.05 -0.73
N VAL A 195 -1.72 -4.84 -0.97
CA VAL A 195 -2.80 -4.49 -1.90
C VAL A 195 -4.08 -4.29 -1.11
N ILE A 196 -4.75 -3.17 -1.33
CA ILE A 196 -6.10 -2.88 -0.83
C ILE A 196 -7.04 -2.94 -2.03
N LEU A 197 -8.04 -3.80 -1.93
CA LEU A 197 -9.07 -3.98 -2.94
C LEU A 197 -10.42 -3.64 -2.33
N SER A 198 -11.16 -2.75 -2.96
CA SER A 198 -12.57 -2.50 -2.65
C SER A 198 -13.40 -2.68 -3.91
N LEU A 199 -14.40 -3.55 -3.84
CA LEU A 199 -15.36 -3.82 -4.89
C LEU A 199 -16.75 -3.68 -4.31
N ALA A 200 -17.57 -2.82 -4.91
CA ALA A 200 -18.95 -2.64 -4.48
C ALA A 200 -19.88 -2.70 -5.71
N ASN A 201 -20.99 -3.40 -5.56
CA ASN A 201 -22.11 -3.34 -6.48
C ASN A 201 -23.27 -2.66 -5.75
N THR A 202 -23.68 -1.49 -6.23
CA THR A 202 -24.71 -0.67 -5.57
C THR A 202 -26.13 -1.15 -5.88
N GLY A 203 -26.27 -2.24 -6.64
CA GLY A 203 -27.56 -2.91 -6.82
C GLY A 203 -28.60 -1.97 -7.42
N GLY A 204 -28.32 -1.41 -8.60
CA GLY A 204 -29.31 -0.61 -9.34
C GLY A 204 -30.67 -1.33 -9.41
N SER A 205 -31.76 -0.59 -9.62
CA SER A 205 -33.15 -1.06 -9.40
C SER A 205 -33.58 -2.36 -10.11
N ASP A 206 -32.77 -2.89 -11.03
CA ASP A 206 -32.98 -4.11 -11.82
C ASP A 206 -31.94 -5.23 -11.52
N SER A 207 -31.08 -5.04 -10.52
CA SER A 207 -30.03 -6.02 -10.14
C SER A 207 -30.62 -7.13 -9.26
N ALA A 208 -30.70 -8.34 -9.81
CA ALA A 208 -31.10 -9.54 -9.06
C ALA A 208 -30.14 -9.89 -7.89
N LEU A 209 -28.93 -9.33 -7.88
CA LEU A 209 -27.90 -9.55 -6.84
C LEU A 209 -28.06 -8.65 -5.61
N GLY A 210 -28.84 -7.56 -5.70
CA GLY A 210 -28.89 -6.55 -4.64
C GLY A 210 -27.57 -5.80 -4.44
N GLU A 211 -27.42 -5.17 -3.27
CA GLU A 211 -26.18 -4.51 -2.86
C GLU A 211 -25.16 -5.54 -2.36
N MET A 212 -23.92 -5.45 -2.84
CA MET A 212 -22.81 -6.31 -2.43
C MET A 212 -21.55 -5.47 -2.24
N ASP A 213 -20.84 -5.69 -1.14
CA ASP A 213 -19.54 -5.07 -0.87
C ASP A 213 -18.53 -6.16 -0.53
N LEU A 214 -17.40 -6.13 -1.23
CA LEU A 214 -16.29 -7.03 -1.07
C LEU A 214 -15.00 -6.21 -1.03
N SER A 215 -14.56 -5.92 0.20
CA SER A 215 -13.40 -5.07 0.46
C SER A 215 -12.42 -5.76 1.41
N GLY A 216 -11.14 -5.44 1.27
CA GLY A 216 -10.10 -5.87 2.21
C GLY A 216 -8.68 -5.57 1.73
N ASN A 217 -7.71 -6.08 2.47
CA ASN A 217 -6.29 -5.91 2.17
C ASN A 217 -5.53 -7.24 2.21
N MET A 218 -4.36 -7.27 1.60
CA MET A 218 -3.42 -8.38 1.65
C MET A 218 -2.01 -7.84 1.70
N THR A 219 -1.24 -8.26 2.70
CA THR A 219 0.18 -7.89 2.84
C THR A 219 1.08 -9.13 2.69
N ARG A 220 2.18 -8.98 1.96
CA ARG A 220 3.22 -9.99 1.76
C ARG A 220 4.59 -9.38 1.87
N GLN A 221 5.54 -10.19 2.32
CA GLN A 221 6.94 -9.78 2.47
C GLN A 221 7.83 -10.78 1.77
N ILE A 222 8.87 -10.28 1.10
CA ILE A 222 9.98 -11.08 0.57
C ILE A 222 11.31 -10.39 0.85
N GLU A 223 12.34 -11.22 0.91
CA GLU A 223 13.73 -10.79 1.00
C GLU A 223 14.50 -11.46 -0.14
N MET A 224 15.34 -10.70 -0.84
CA MET A 224 16.12 -11.20 -1.97
C MET A 224 17.47 -10.50 -2.09
N GLU A 225 18.52 -11.28 -2.34
CA GLU A 225 19.86 -10.76 -2.64
C GLU A 225 20.07 -10.76 -4.15
N LEU A 226 20.36 -9.59 -4.72
CA LEU A 226 20.60 -9.45 -6.16
C LEU A 226 21.87 -8.63 -6.42
N PRO A 227 22.70 -9.02 -7.41
CA PRO A 227 23.79 -8.16 -7.89
C PRO A 227 23.24 -6.82 -8.40
N ALA A 228 23.89 -5.73 -8.00
CA ALA A 228 23.59 -4.40 -8.51
C ALA A 228 24.87 -3.55 -8.48
N GLU A 229 25.42 -3.28 -9.66
CA GLU A 229 26.62 -2.46 -9.85
C GLU A 229 26.27 -1.02 -10.25
N THR A 230 25.07 -0.80 -10.79
CA THR A 230 24.61 0.52 -11.25
C THR A 230 23.24 0.87 -10.70
N GLU A 231 22.94 2.17 -10.65
CA GLU A 231 21.64 2.70 -10.21
C GLU A 231 20.49 2.16 -11.07
N GLU A 232 20.70 1.98 -12.37
CA GLU A 232 19.71 1.42 -13.30
C GLU A 232 19.41 -0.06 -12.99
N GLN A 233 20.42 -0.83 -12.60
CA GLN A 233 20.24 -2.22 -12.19
C GLN A 233 19.44 -2.29 -10.88
N GLN A 234 19.68 -1.37 -9.93
CA GLN A 234 18.89 -1.30 -8.69
C GLN A 234 17.41 -1.03 -8.99
N ILE A 235 17.11 -0.06 -9.86
CA ILE A 235 15.73 0.25 -10.29
C ILE A 235 15.09 -0.94 -11.00
N ALA A 236 15.82 -1.61 -11.91
CA ALA A 236 15.32 -2.78 -12.62
C ALA A 236 15.05 -3.97 -11.69
N ASN A 237 15.91 -4.18 -10.68
CA ASN A 237 15.70 -5.21 -9.65
C ASN A 237 14.44 -4.91 -8.83
N ILE A 238 14.24 -3.67 -8.38
CA ILE A 238 13.02 -3.26 -7.67
C ILE A 238 11.78 -3.48 -8.54
N GLY A 239 11.83 -3.08 -9.82
CA GLY A 239 10.74 -3.30 -10.77
C GLY A 239 10.35 -4.78 -10.90
N ARG A 240 11.34 -5.68 -11.02
CA ARG A 240 11.09 -7.13 -11.09
C ARG A 240 10.46 -7.67 -9.80
N LEU A 241 10.97 -7.24 -8.64
CA LEU A 241 10.44 -7.67 -7.35
C LEU A 241 8.97 -7.24 -7.16
N VAL A 242 8.65 -6.00 -7.54
CA VAL A 242 7.28 -5.46 -7.50
C VAL A 242 6.37 -6.22 -8.47
N GLU A 243 6.79 -6.40 -9.72
CA GLU A 243 6.01 -7.11 -10.75
C GLU A 243 5.69 -8.55 -10.33
N ASP A 244 6.69 -9.31 -9.87
CA ASP A 244 6.50 -10.68 -9.41
C ASP A 244 5.58 -10.75 -8.19
N MET A 245 5.68 -9.77 -7.28
CA MET A 245 4.87 -9.72 -6.07
C MET A 245 3.41 -9.35 -6.38
N GLU A 246 3.17 -8.33 -7.19
CA GLU A 246 1.82 -7.97 -7.64
C GLU A 246 1.13 -9.13 -8.34
N LEU A 247 1.82 -9.82 -9.25
CA LEU A 247 1.26 -10.95 -9.97
C LEU A 247 0.81 -12.08 -9.02
N LYS A 248 1.64 -12.41 -8.02
CA LYS A 248 1.32 -13.42 -7.00
C LYS A 248 0.13 -12.98 -6.14
N MET A 249 0.14 -11.73 -5.66
CA MET A 249 -0.94 -11.20 -4.82
C MET A 249 -2.27 -11.12 -5.58
N ARG A 250 -2.24 -10.71 -6.86
CA ARG A 250 -3.43 -10.68 -7.72
C ARG A 250 -4.09 -12.05 -7.86
N ASN A 251 -3.28 -13.09 -8.10
CA ASN A 251 -3.78 -14.46 -8.21
C ASN A 251 -4.38 -14.95 -6.88
N LEU A 252 -3.74 -14.63 -5.75
CA LEU A 252 -4.26 -14.97 -4.42
C LEU A 252 -5.56 -14.23 -4.08
N LEU A 253 -5.65 -12.94 -4.42
CA LEU A 253 -6.85 -12.15 -4.24
C LEU A 253 -8.01 -12.75 -5.03
N GLN A 254 -7.79 -13.17 -6.28
CA GLN A 254 -8.82 -13.82 -7.07
C GLN A 254 -9.35 -15.10 -6.40
N GLU A 255 -8.47 -15.95 -5.87
CA GLU A 255 -8.86 -17.20 -5.20
C GLU A 255 -9.62 -16.95 -3.88
N VAL A 256 -9.14 -16.00 -3.06
CA VAL A 256 -9.73 -15.74 -1.74
C VAL A 256 -11.03 -14.94 -1.85
N TYR A 257 -11.04 -13.84 -2.61
CA TYR A 257 -12.19 -12.93 -2.68
C TYR A 257 -13.37 -13.56 -3.40
N PHE A 258 -13.14 -14.23 -4.52
CA PHE A 258 -14.24 -14.79 -5.30
C PHE A 258 -14.46 -16.28 -5.06
N GLY A 259 -13.43 -17.03 -4.67
CA GLY A 259 -13.56 -18.45 -4.32
C GLY A 259 -14.14 -18.63 -2.92
N LYS A 260 -13.36 -18.28 -1.89
CA LYS A 260 -13.75 -18.56 -0.50
C LYS A 260 -15.02 -17.84 -0.07
N ALA A 261 -15.21 -16.58 -0.44
CA ALA A 261 -16.44 -15.86 -0.08
C ALA A 261 -17.68 -16.51 -0.70
N LYS A 262 -17.59 -16.96 -1.95
CA LYS A 262 -18.67 -17.69 -2.64
C LYS A 262 -18.95 -19.02 -1.96
N ASP A 263 -17.91 -19.78 -1.58
CA ASP A 263 -18.07 -21.06 -0.90
C ASP A 263 -18.77 -20.89 0.45
N VAL A 264 -18.36 -19.89 1.26
CA VAL A 264 -19.00 -19.58 2.55
C VAL A 264 -20.46 -19.20 2.37
N VAL A 265 -20.80 -18.33 1.40
CA VAL A 265 -22.19 -17.96 1.12
C VAL A 265 -23.00 -19.17 0.64
N GLY A 266 -22.40 -20.03 -0.19
CA GLY A 266 -23.02 -21.27 -0.66
C GLY A 266 -23.31 -22.26 0.47
N ASP A 267 -22.41 -22.36 1.46
CA ASP A 267 -22.58 -23.21 2.64
C ASP A 267 -23.66 -22.69 3.60
N LEU A 268 -23.83 -21.35 3.70
CA LEU A 268 -24.87 -20.75 4.53
C LEU A 268 -26.28 -20.97 3.97
N ARG A 269 -26.42 -21.07 2.64
CA ARG A 269 -27.71 -21.29 1.98
C ARG A 269 -27.58 -22.22 0.78
N SER A 270 -27.80 -23.52 1.02
CA SER A 270 -27.93 -24.51 -0.04
C SER A 270 -29.19 -24.27 -0.87
N LEU A 271 -29.03 -24.22 -2.20
CA LEU A 271 -30.15 -24.21 -3.15
C LEU A 271 -30.77 -25.61 -3.34
N GLY A 272 -29.99 -26.67 -3.14
CA GLY A 272 -30.44 -28.06 -3.15
C GLY A 272 -30.88 -28.54 -1.77
N SER A 273 -31.54 -29.70 -1.71
CA SER A 273 -31.93 -30.26 -0.40
C SER A 273 -30.69 -30.65 0.40
N LEU A 274 -30.67 -30.37 1.71
CA LEU A 274 -29.57 -30.78 2.61
C LEU A 274 -29.35 -32.31 2.58
N SER A 275 -30.38 -33.07 2.23
CA SER A 275 -30.33 -34.52 2.06
C SER A 275 -29.56 -34.95 0.80
N GLU A 276 -29.65 -34.21 -0.30
CA GLU A 276 -28.85 -34.48 -1.51
C GLU A 276 -27.38 -34.11 -1.29
N ALA A 277 -27.11 -32.94 -0.70
CA ALA A 277 -25.74 -32.54 -0.35
C ALA A 277 -25.08 -33.51 0.65
N GLY A 278 -25.86 -34.08 1.58
CA GLY A 278 -25.40 -35.13 2.48
C GLY A 278 -25.04 -36.42 1.75
N ARG A 279 -25.90 -36.88 0.82
CA ARG A 279 -25.66 -38.07 0.00
C ARG A 279 -24.43 -37.92 -0.89
N ASP A 280 -24.23 -36.76 -1.50
CA ASP A 280 -23.06 -36.50 -2.36
C ASP A 280 -21.75 -36.49 -1.57
N ARG A 281 -21.73 -35.90 -0.35
CA ARG A 281 -20.58 -35.96 0.55
C ARG A 281 -20.25 -37.39 0.98
N GLU A 282 -21.27 -38.20 1.25
CA GLU A 282 -21.11 -39.60 1.64
C GLU A 282 -20.55 -40.44 0.49
N ALA A 283 -21.09 -40.26 -0.72
CA ALA A 283 -20.57 -40.89 -1.94
C ALA A 283 -19.13 -40.46 -2.26
N GLN A 284 -18.79 -39.17 -2.09
CA GLN A 284 -17.43 -38.68 -2.27
C GLN A 284 -16.46 -39.28 -1.24
N ARG A 285 -16.90 -39.47 0.01
CA ARG A 285 -16.11 -40.10 1.08
C ARG A 285 -15.88 -41.58 0.81
N GLU A 286 -16.87 -42.30 0.31
CA GLU A 286 -16.73 -43.70 -0.13
C GLU A 286 -15.77 -43.83 -1.31
N LEU A 287 -15.86 -42.95 -2.31
CA LEU A 287 -14.93 -42.92 -3.45
C LEU A 287 -13.48 -42.69 -2.99
N ILE A 288 -13.22 -41.68 -2.16
CA ILE A 288 -11.87 -41.44 -1.60
C ILE A 288 -11.38 -42.63 -0.77
N GLY A 289 -12.28 -43.26 0.00
CA GLY A 289 -11.98 -44.47 0.77
C GLY A 289 -11.61 -45.67 -0.12
N SER A 290 -12.25 -45.81 -1.27
CA SER A 290 -11.99 -46.86 -2.25
C SER A 290 -10.67 -46.66 -3.02
N MET A 291 -10.26 -45.41 -3.27
CA MET A 291 -8.99 -45.08 -3.92
C MET A 291 -7.76 -45.21 -3.00
N ARG A 292 -7.99 -45.33 -1.68
CA ARG A 292 -6.95 -45.57 -0.67
C ARG A 292 -6.72 -47.05 -0.36
N ARG A 293 -7.44 -47.98 -1.01
CA ARG A 293 -7.20 -49.42 -0.93
C ARG A 293 -6.38 -49.93 -2.11
#